data_AF-A0AAN1LAK9-F1
#
_entry.id   AF-A0AAN1LAK9-F1
#
_cell.length_a   1.000
_cell.length_b   1.000
_cell.length_c   1.000
_cell.angle_alpha   90.00
_cell.angle_beta   90.00
_cell.angle_gamma   90.00
#
_symmetry.space_group_name_H-M   'P 1'
#
loop_
_entity.id
_entity.type
_entity.pdbx_description
1 polymer ?
#
loop_
_entity_poly.entity_id
_entity_poly.type
_entity_poly.pdbx_seq_one_letter_code
_entity_poly.pdbx_strand_id
1 'polypeptide(L)'
;MMLKAIGLLRSVVFLGWLCAALATTSVVTAVWAFQLSSAVSAMAAKVATMADTHRKQLTKEVTRTKAKARLRRAVVAVPIAGIAATAYFEEQDFQEWLIENPDGTRREYACSIATLSAEVVDEVLQELPKTLRPAPETVLSIVPECS
;
A
#
# COMPACT_ATOMS: atom_id res chain seq x y z
N MET A 1 73.90 -28.12 -43.06
CA MET A 1 73.98 -27.16 -41.93
C MET A 1 73.29 -25.81 -42.23
N MET A 2 73.31 -25.32 -43.48
CA MET A 2 72.72 -24.02 -43.88
C MET A 2 71.19 -23.90 -43.80
N LEU A 3 70.41 -24.95 -44.10
CA LEU A 3 68.94 -24.90 -43.96
C LEU A 3 68.45 -24.72 -42.51
N LYS A 4 69.23 -25.19 -41.52
CA LYS A 4 68.91 -25.07 -40.09
C LYS A 4 69.08 -23.63 -39.60
N ALA A 5 70.09 -22.92 -40.11
CA ALA A 5 70.34 -21.51 -39.79
C ALA A 5 69.24 -20.58 -40.35
N ILE A 6 68.74 -20.84 -41.57
CA ILE A 6 67.64 -20.09 -42.18
C ILE A 6 66.32 -20.32 -41.42
N GLY A 7 66.05 -21.56 -40.98
CA GLY A 7 64.88 -21.88 -40.15
C GLY A 7 64.92 -21.21 -38.77
N LEU A 8 66.09 -21.17 -38.13
CA LEU A 8 66.31 -20.46 -36.86
C LEU A 8 66.11 -18.95 -37.01
N LEU A 9 66.64 -18.33 -38.07
CA LEU A 9 66.46 -16.90 -38.35
C LEU A 9 64.97 -16.55 -38.51
N ARG A 10 64.23 -17.35 -39.28
CA ARG A 10 62.79 -17.17 -39.48
C ARG A 10 62.03 -17.34 -38.16
N SER A 11 62.38 -18.32 -37.33
CA SER A 11 61.75 -18.54 -36.02
C SER A 11 61.98 -17.38 -35.06
N VAL A 12 63.17 -16.77 -35.04
CA VAL A 12 63.47 -15.61 -34.16
C VAL A 12 62.69 -14.36 -34.60
N VAL A 13 62.59 -14.13 -35.91
CA VAL A 13 61.77 -13.02 -36.45
C VAL A 13 60.29 -13.23 -36.14
N PHE A 14 59.78 -14.45 -36.29
CA PHE A 14 58.40 -14.80 -35.91
C PHE A 14 58.15 -14.61 -34.40
N LEU A 15 59.09 -15.02 -33.55
CA LEU A 15 58.96 -14.87 -32.10
C LEU A 15 58.99 -13.39 -31.68
N GLY A 16 59.87 -12.59 -32.27
CA GLY A 16 59.92 -11.14 -32.04
C GLY A 16 58.63 -10.44 -32.46
N TRP A 17 58.08 -10.79 -33.62
CA TRP A 17 56.80 -10.26 -34.10
C TRP A 17 55.63 -10.62 -33.18
N LEU A 18 55.58 -11.87 -32.70
CA LEU A 18 54.57 -12.33 -31.75
C LEU A 18 54.68 -11.58 -30.41
N CYS A 19 55.88 -11.39 -29.88
CA CYS A 19 56.08 -10.61 -28.65
C CYS A 19 55.64 -9.15 -28.81
N ALA A 20 55.91 -8.52 -29.95
CA ALA A 20 55.46 -7.16 -30.24
C ALA A 20 53.92 -7.06 -30.36
N ALA A 21 53.27 -8.02 -31.02
CA ALA A 21 51.81 -8.08 -31.11
C ALA A 21 51.16 -8.33 -29.74
N LEU A 22 51.78 -9.16 -28.90
CA LEU A 22 51.31 -9.43 -27.54
C LEU A 22 51.46 -8.19 -26.64
N ALA A 23 52.58 -7.48 -26.75
CA ALA A 23 52.82 -6.27 -25.98
C ALA A 23 51.82 -5.16 -26.37
N THR A 24 51.59 -4.93 -27.66
CA THR A 24 50.66 -3.88 -28.11
C THR A 24 49.22 -4.15 -27.70
N THR A 25 48.74 -5.40 -27.81
CA THR A 25 47.39 -5.78 -27.39
C THR A 25 47.20 -5.67 -25.87
N SER A 26 48.20 -6.07 -25.08
CA SER A 26 48.13 -5.96 -23.61
C SER A 26 47.99 -4.51 -23.13
N VAL A 27 48.76 -3.58 -23.70
CA VAL A 27 48.71 -2.15 -23.34
C VAL A 27 47.36 -1.54 -23.67
N VAL A 28 46.79 -1.84 -24.83
CA VAL A 28 45.47 -1.33 -25.22
C VAL A 28 44.42 -1.82 -24.22
N THR A 29 44.39 -3.12 -23.90
CA THR A 29 43.42 -3.67 -22.94
C THR A 29 43.54 -3.06 -21.54
N ALA A 30 44.77 -2.74 -21.10
CA ALA A 30 45.01 -2.10 -19.80
C ALA A 30 44.42 -0.68 -19.74
N VAL A 31 44.57 0.11 -20.80
CA VAL A 31 44.01 1.48 -20.88
C VAL A 31 42.48 1.44 -20.86
N TRP A 32 41.88 0.51 -21.62
CA TRP A 32 40.42 0.32 -21.63
C TRP A 32 39.89 -0.14 -20.27
N ALA A 33 40.57 -1.07 -19.61
CA ALA A 33 40.21 -1.53 -18.27
C ALA A 33 40.26 -0.39 -17.24
N PHE A 34 41.26 0.48 -17.33
CA PHE A 34 41.39 1.63 -16.45
C PHE A 34 40.25 2.65 -16.63
N GLN A 35 39.85 2.93 -17.86
CA GLN A 35 38.71 3.82 -18.15
C GLN A 35 37.37 3.25 -17.65
N LEU A 36 37.16 1.95 -17.82
CA LEU A 36 35.96 1.28 -17.31
C LEU A 36 35.92 1.29 -15.77
N SER A 37 37.06 1.08 -15.12
CA SER A 37 37.16 1.08 -13.65
C SER A 37 36.84 2.45 -13.04
N SER A 38 37.24 3.55 -13.68
CA SER A 38 36.94 4.90 -13.19
C SER A 38 35.47 5.29 -13.42
N ALA A 39 34.86 4.82 -14.51
CA ALA A 39 33.43 5.01 -14.75
C ALA A 39 32.56 4.28 -13.71
N VAL A 40 32.95 3.05 -13.33
CA VAL A 40 32.25 2.26 -12.31
C VAL A 40 32.35 2.91 -10.92
N SER A 41 33.50 3.44 -10.53
CA SER A 41 33.65 4.12 -9.23
C SER A 41 32.83 5.41 -9.16
N ALA A 42 32.77 6.19 -10.25
CA ALA A 42 31.93 7.37 -10.34
C ALA A 42 30.43 7.03 -10.26
N MET A 43 29.99 5.94 -10.91
CA MET A 43 28.63 5.42 -10.81
C MET A 43 28.32 4.92 -9.39
N ALA A 44 29.24 4.22 -8.73
CA ALA A 44 29.07 3.72 -7.37
C ALA A 44 28.89 4.86 -6.35
N ALA A 45 29.64 5.96 -6.49
CA ALA A 45 29.45 7.15 -5.67
C ALA A 45 28.06 7.79 -5.86
N LYS A 46 27.56 7.82 -7.11
CA LYS A 46 26.19 8.28 -7.42
C LYS A 46 25.13 7.34 -6.84
N VAL A 47 25.34 6.03 -6.88
CA VAL A 47 24.42 5.04 -6.29
C VAL A 47 24.38 5.16 -4.76
N ALA A 48 25.52 5.37 -4.10
CA ALA A 48 25.57 5.55 -2.64
C ALA A 48 24.76 6.78 -2.19
N THR A 49 24.87 7.90 -2.94
CA THR A 49 24.11 9.13 -2.64
C THR A 49 22.63 9.00 -3.01
N MET A 50 22.29 8.27 -4.08
CA MET A 50 20.90 7.97 -4.44
C MET A 50 20.23 6.99 -3.47
N ALA A 51 20.96 6.03 -2.90
CA ALA A 51 20.42 5.10 -1.91
C ALA A 51 19.92 5.84 -0.66
N ASP A 52 20.65 6.86 -0.20
CA ASP A 52 20.24 7.66 0.95
C ASP A 52 19.03 8.57 0.67
N THR A 53 18.96 9.17 -0.52
CA THR A 53 17.79 9.98 -0.90
C THR A 53 16.55 9.11 -1.11
N HIS A 54 16.68 7.95 -1.74
CA HIS A 54 15.59 6.97 -1.88
C HIS A 54 15.12 6.44 -0.52
N ARG A 55 16.02 6.15 0.43
CA ARG A 55 15.63 5.72 1.78
C ARG A 55 14.77 6.78 2.49
N LYS A 56 15.11 8.07 2.35
CA LYS A 56 14.31 9.18 2.90
C LYS A 56 12.95 9.33 2.21
N GLN A 57 12.86 9.08 0.91
CA GLN A 57 11.58 9.08 0.19
C GLN A 57 10.69 7.91 0.61
N LEU A 58 11.25 6.71 0.75
CA LEU A 58 10.51 5.54 1.21
C LEU A 58 9.98 5.71 2.63
N THR A 59 10.76 6.27 3.57
CA THR A 59 10.27 6.53 4.92
C THR A 59 9.19 7.61 4.96
N LYS A 60 9.27 8.63 4.10
CA LYS A 60 8.22 9.64 3.95
C LYS A 60 6.90 9.05 3.44
N GLU A 61 6.95 8.15 2.46
CA GLU A 61 5.75 7.48 1.96
C GLU A 61 5.18 6.47 2.97
N VAL A 62 6.02 5.72 3.69
CA VAL A 62 5.59 4.80 4.75
C VAL A 62 4.95 5.56 5.93
N THR A 63 5.51 6.72 6.31
CA THR A 63 4.91 7.55 7.37
C THR A 63 3.59 8.17 6.92
N ARG A 64 3.49 8.60 5.66
CA ARG A 64 2.24 9.12 5.07
C ARG A 64 1.13 8.06 5.03
N THR A 65 1.44 6.85 4.60
CA THR A 65 0.48 5.72 4.58
C THR A 65 0.03 5.33 5.99
N LYS A 66 0.97 5.27 6.95
CA LYS A 66 0.67 5.00 8.37
C LYS A 66 -0.20 6.11 9.00
N ALA A 67 0.06 7.37 8.67
CA ALA A 67 -0.76 8.51 9.10
C ALA A 67 -2.17 8.46 8.52
N LYS A 68 -2.32 8.13 7.22
CA LYS A 68 -3.62 7.96 6.57
C LYS A 68 -4.46 6.86 7.24
N ALA A 69 -3.84 5.76 7.64
CA ALA A 69 -4.51 4.68 8.38
C ALA A 69 -4.96 5.12 9.78
N ARG A 70 -4.14 5.89 10.50
CA ARG A 70 -4.51 6.45 11.82
C ARG A 70 -5.67 7.44 11.72
N LEU A 71 -5.67 8.30 10.70
CA LEU A 71 -6.73 9.26 10.46
C LEU A 71 -8.05 8.58 10.12
N ARG A 72 -8.03 7.53 9.29
CA ARG A 72 -9.23 6.73 8.99
C ARG A 72 -9.86 6.12 10.24
N ARG A 73 -9.05 5.61 11.16
CA ARG A 73 -9.54 5.08 12.45
C ARG A 73 -10.12 6.18 13.34
N ALA A 74 -9.52 7.37 13.34
CA ALA A 74 -10.03 8.50 14.11
C ALA A 74 -11.36 9.03 13.56
N VAL A 75 -11.53 9.11 12.23
CA VAL A 75 -12.76 9.58 11.59
C VAL A 75 -13.93 8.62 11.82
N VAL A 76 -13.70 7.31 11.68
CA VAL A 76 -14.74 6.28 11.94
C VAL A 76 -15.11 6.24 13.42
N ALA A 77 -14.24 6.70 14.31
CA ALA A 77 -14.51 6.80 15.73
C ALA A 77 -15.33 8.04 16.13
N VAL A 78 -15.75 8.91 15.20
CA VAL A 78 -16.58 10.09 15.53
C VAL A 78 -18.07 9.70 15.45
N PRO A 79 -18.72 9.36 16.58
CA PRO A 79 -20.10 8.87 16.59
C PRO A 79 -21.10 9.99 16.25
N ILE A 80 -20.68 11.24 16.43
CA ILE A 80 -21.50 12.44 16.19
C ILE A 80 -21.94 12.55 14.72
N ALA A 81 -21.06 12.19 13.78
CA ALA A 81 -21.41 12.18 12.36
C ALA A 81 -22.45 11.10 12.03
N GLY A 82 -22.35 9.94 12.68
CA GLY A 82 -23.33 8.85 12.56
C GLY A 82 -24.70 9.25 13.11
N ILE A 83 -24.74 9.81 14.32
CA ILE A 83 -26.00 10.28 14.95
C ILE A 83 -26.66 11.36 14.09
N ALA A 84 -25.89 12.32 13.56
CA ALA A 84 -26.43 13.37 12.70
C ALA A 84 -26.99 12.81 11.38
N ALA A 85 -26.32 11.82 10.79
CA ALA A 85 -26.80 11.16 9.58
C ALA A 85 -28.08 10.36 9.85
N THR A 86 -28.13 9.57 10.93
CA THR A 86 -29.33 8.79 11.30
C THR A 86 -30.54 9.70 11.53
N ALA A 87 -30.38 10.81 12.25
CA ALA A 87 -31.47 11.76 12.48
C ALA A 87 -32.00 12.39 11.18
N TYR A 88 -31.12 12.64 10.20
CA TYR A 88 -31.53 13.15 8.89
C TYR A 88 -32.33 12.11 8.10
N PHE A 89 -31.87 10.86 8.08
CA PHE A 89 -32.56 9.78 7.36
C PHE A 89 -33.90 9.41 8.02
N GLU A 90 -34.00 9.39 9.35
CA GLU A 90 -35.27 9.12 10.04
C GLU A 90 -36.36 10.14 9.70
N GLU A 91 -35.99 11.42 9.57
CA GLU A 91 -36.96 12.45 9.18
C GLU A 91 -37.43 12.23 7.73
N GLN A 92 -36.52 11.91 6.82
CA GLN A 92 -36.89 11.63 5.42
C GLN A 92 -37.82 10.41 5.33
N ASP A 93 -37.46 9.31 6.00
CA ASP A 93 -38.26 8.08 6.00
C ASP A 93 -39.65 8.30 6.62
N PHE A 94 -39.75 9.13 7.67
CA PHE A 94 -41.04 9.52 8.24
C PHE A 94 -41.90 10.29 7.24
N GLN A 95 -41.32 11.23 6.50
CA GLN A 95 -42.05 11.99 5.47
C GLN A 95 -42.53 11.07 4.33
N GLU A 96 -41.73 10.09 3.93
CA GLU A 96 -42.13 9.09 2.93
C GLU A 96 -43.26 8.21 3.46
N TRP A 97 -43.17 7.74 4.70
CA TRP A 97 -44.22 6.95 5.35
C TRP A 97 -45.54 7.72 5.49
N LEU A 98 -45.50 9.04 5.71
CA LEU A 98 -46.69 9.91 5.77
C LEU A 98 -47.43 10.01 4.43
N ILE A 99 -46.77 9.75 3.29
CA ILE A 99 -47.45 9.72 1.98
C ILE A 99 -48.48 8.59 1.97
N GLU A 100 -48.14 7.45 2.59
CA GLU A 100 -49.01 6.29 2.70
C GLU A 100 -49.92 6.35 3.95
N ASN A 101 -49.53 7.14 4.96
CA ASN A 101 -50.23 7.29 6.24
C ASN A 101 -50.43 8.78 6.58
N PRO A 102 -51.33 9.49 5.90
CA PRO A 102 -51.43 10.96 5.95
C PRO A 102 -51.81 11.52 7.33
N ASP A 103 -52.53 10.75 8.14
CA ASP A 103 -52.90 11.12 9.52
C ASP A 103 -51.98 10.49 10.57
N GLY A 104 -50.90 9.83 10.13
CA GLY A 104 -50.01 9.05 10.97
C GLY A 104 -49.16 9.90 11.91
N THR A 105 -48.94 9.40 13.12
CA THR A 105 -48.09 10.05 14.13
C THR A 105 -46.69 9.47 14.15
N ARG A 106 -45.70 10.21 14.69
CA ARG A 106 -44.34 9.68 14.89
C ARG A 106 -44.31 8.41 15.76
N ARG A 107 -45.26 8.24 16.67
CA ARG A 107 -45.35 7.05 17.52
C ARG A 107 -45.81 5.84 16.71
N GLU A 108 -46.78 6.01 15.82
CA GLU A 108 -47.24 4.94 14.93
C GLU A 108 -46.15 4.54 13.93
N TYR A 109 -45.41 5.50 13.38
CA TYR A 109 -44.23 5.23 12.58
C TYR A 109 -43.15 4.46 13.37
N ALA A 110 -42.82 4.91 14.58
CA ALA A 110 -41.85 4.21 15.42
C ALA A 110 -42.31 2.76 15.73
N CYS A 111 -43.62 2.55 15.91
CA CYS A 111 -44.18 1.22 16.13
C CYS A 111 -44.18 0.34 14.88
N SER A 112 -44.43 0.89 13.69
CA SER A 112 -44.35 0.12 12.45
C SER A 112 -42.92 -0.36 12.20
N ILE A 113 -41.94 0.53 12.39
CA ILE A 113 -40.51 0.19 12.29
C ILE A 113 -40.09 -0.80 13.39
N ALA A 114 -40.56 -0.61 14.63
CA ALA A 114 -40.27 -1.55 15.73
C ALA A 114 -40.81 -2.96 15.45
N THR A 115 -42.00 -3.06 14.87
CA THR A 115 -42.62 -4.35 14.53
C THR A 115 -41.84 -5.05 13.41
N LEU A 116 -41.44 -4.31 12.37
CA LEU A 116 -40.64 -4.84 11.25
C LEU A 116 -39.23 -5.26 11.71
N SER A 117 -38.62 -4.48 12.60
CA SER A 117 -37.28 -4.76 13.11
C SER A 117 -37.26 -5.88 14.15
N ALA A 118 -38.36 -6.14 14.85
CA ALA A 118 -38.46 -7.25 15.81
C ALA A 118 -38.24 -8.62 15.17
N GLU A 119 -38.55 -8.78 13.89
CA GLU A 119 -38.31 -10.04 13.16
C GLU A 119 -36.81 -10.30 12.94
N VAL A 120 -36.01 -9.24 12.78
CA VAL A 120 -34.59 -9.33 12.38
C VAL A 120 -33.63 -9.06 13.56
N VAL A 121 -34.13 -8.50 14.66
CA VAL A 121 -33.28 -8.04 15.78
C VAL A 121 -32.49 -9.17 16.43
N ASP A 122 -33.09 -10.37 16.62
CA ASP A 122 -32.39 -11.47 17.28
C ASP A 122 -31.27 -12.06 16.40
N GLU A 123 -31.48 -12.13 15.08
CA GLU A 123 -30.47 -12.56 14.12
C GLU A 123 -29.24 -11.63 14.17
N VAL A 124 -29.47 -10.31 14.11
CA VAL A 124 -28.40 -9.32 14.19
C VAL A 124 -27.66 -9.39 15.54
N LEU A 125 -28.39 -9.57 16.65
CA LEU A 125 -27.78 -9.68 17.99
C LEU A 125 -26.94 -10.96 18.15
N GLN A 126 -27.24 -12.03 17.43
CA GLN A 126 -26.47 -13.27 17.45
C GLN A 126 -25.15 -13.18 16.66
N GLU A 127 -25.10 -12.35 15.62
CA GLU A 127 -23.88 -12.10 14.84
C GLU A 127 -22.86 -11.21 15.56
N LEU A 128 -23.32 -10.42 16.55
CA LEU A 128 -22.44 -9.51 17.29
C LEU A 128 -21.48 -10.28 18.23
N PRO A 129 -20.21 -9.87 18.33
CA PRO A 129 -19.29 -10.39 19.33
C PRO A 129 -19.87 -10.21 20.74
N LYS A 130 -19.68 -11.20 21.62
CA LYS A 130 -20.21 -11.18 23.00
C LYS A 130 -19.90 -9.89 23.78
N THR A 131 -18.79 -9.22 23.46
CA THR A 131 -18.36 -7.96 24.08
C THR A 131 -19.17 -6.74 23.66
N LEU A 132 -19.82 -6.79 22.48
CA LEU A 132 -20.61 -5.70 21.91
C LEU A 132 -22.12 -5.94 22.00
N ARG A 133 -22.54 -7.14 22.44
CA ARG A 133 -23.96 -7.49 22.55
C ARG A 133 -24.58 -6.74 23.74
N PRO A 134 -25.60 -5.90 23.53
CA PRO A 134 -26.30 -5.22 24.61
C PRO A 134 -27.08 -6.22 25.49
N ALA A 135 -27.28 -5.86 26.76
CA ALA A 135 -28.12 -6.63 27.65
C ALA A 135 -29.60 -6.54 27.20
N PRO A 136 -30.40 -7.60 27.37
CA PRO A 136 -31.82 -7.59 26.99
C PRO A 136 -32.60 -6.42 27.59
N GLU A 137 -32.31 -6.08 28.85
CA GLU A 137 -32.96 -4.97 29.58
C GLU A 137 -32.73 -3.61 28.89
N THR A 138 -31.54 -3.42 28.31
CA THR A 138 -31.19 -2.18 27.59
C THR A 138 -31.94 -2.09 26.27
N VAL A 139 -32.10 -3.20 25.56
CA VAL A 139 -32.88 -3.23 24.32
C VAL A 139 -34.33 -2.90 24.61
N LEU A 140 -34.93 -3.53 25.62
CA LEU A 140 -36.32 -3.30 26.04
C LEU A 140 -36.57 -1.84 26.46
N SER A 141 -35.57 -1.16 27.03
CA SER A 141 -35.71 0.25 27.42
C SER A 141 -35.71 1.26 26.26
N ILE A 142 -35.25 0.85 25.07
CA ILE A 142 -35.13 1.73 23.88
C ILE A 142 -36.33 1.54 22.94
N VAL A 143 -37.01 0.39 23.02
CA VAL A 143 -38.16 0.08 22.16
C VAL A 143 -39.37 0.92 22.58
N PRO A 144 -40.08 1.57 21.63
CA PRO A 144 -41.29 2.33 21.96
C PRO A 144 -42.41 1.41 22.48
N GLU A 145 -43.20 1.92 23.44
CA GLU A 145 -44.40 1.22 23.89
C GLU A 145 -45.47 1.26 22.78
N CYS A 146 -45.66 0.11 22.13
CA CYS A 146 -46.68 -0.11 21.11
C CYS A 146 -47.81 -0.92 21.76
N SER A 147 -48.98 -0.29 21.90
CA SER A 147 -50.17 -0.88 22.53
C SER A 147 -51.06 -1.60 21.52
#